data_AF-C1N5U7-F1
#
_entry.id   AF-C1N5U7-F1
#
_cell.length_a   1.000
_cell.length_b   1.000
_cell.length_c   1.000
_cell.angle_alpha   90.00
_cell.angle_beta   90.00
_cell.angle_gamma   90.00
#
_symmetry.space_group_name_H-M   'P 1'
#
loop_
_entity.id
_entity.type
_entity.pdbx_description
1 polymer ?
#
loop_
_entity_poly.entity_id
_entity_poly.type
_entity_poly.pdbx_seq_one_letter_code
_entity_poly.pdbx_strand_id
1 'polypeptide(L)'
;MIICFHDVDMLPSPSLAPQYLRAMPRDEEEEGSDGIDRDKGGAVRVLSAGGCRYDADGCFGGVTLYDRRALDNTNGYPNGFWGWGGEDNAQFARCARAGVLLERVRGCDFEDTEGAEARSVSRRFPYDPVGAVKAVP
;
A
#
# COMPACT_ATOMS: atom_id res chain seq x y z
N MET A 1 1.73 -13.95 0.20
CA MET A 1 1.85 -12.97 -0.90
C MET A 1 1.28 -11.65 -0.41
N ILE A 2 1.97 -10.54 -0.65
CA ILE A 2 1.52 -9.18 -0.32
C ILE A 2 1.18 -8.48 -1.63
N ILE A 3 0.06 -7.76 -1.67
CA ILE A 3 -0.37 -6.95 -2.81
C ILE A 3 -0.41 -5.49 -2.32
N CYS A 4 0.34 -4.62 -2.99
CA CYS A 4 0.47 -3.22 -2.63
C CYS A 4 -0.30 -2.35 -3.63
N PHE A 5 -1.27 -1.57 -3.13
CA PHE A 5 -1.85 -0.45 -3.86
C PHE A 5 -1.16 0.81 -3.36
N HIS A 6 -0.60 1.56 -4.28
CA HIS A 6 0.30 2.65 -3.95
C HIS A 6 0.13 3.75 -4.98
N ASP A 7 -0.29 4.92 -4.52
CA ASP A 7 -0.42 6.11 -5.34
C ASP A 7 0.94 6.47 -5.95
N VAL A 8 0.98 6.74 -7.26
CA VAL A 8 2.24 6.90 -8.00
C VAL A 8 2.98 8.19 -7.62
N ASP A 9 2.26 9.17 -7.10
CA ASP A 9 2.74 10.49 -6.69
C ASP A 9 3.14 10.55 -5.21
N MET A 10 3.11 9.43 -4.48
CA MET A 10 3.60 9.31 -3.11
C MET A 10 5.01 8.75 -3.05
N LEU A 11 6.05 9.55 -3.22
CA LEU A 11 7.41 9.02 -3.25
C LEU A 11 7.78 8.39 -1.88
N PRO A 12 8.17 7.11 -1.83
CA PRO A 12 8.40 6.42 -0.58
C PRO A 12 9.70 6.90 0.08
N SER A 13 9.67 7.21 1.38
CA SER A 13 10.89 7.32 2.18
C SER A 13 11.35 5.94 2.66
N PRO A 14 12.61 5.81 3.16
CA PRO A 14 13.09 4.57 3.76
C PRO A 14 12.23 4.03 4.91
N SER A 15 11.40 4.86 5.55
CA SER A 15 10.51 4.42 6.65
C SER A 15 9.40 3.46 6.18
N LEU A 16 9.07 3.44 4.87
CA LEU A 16 8.09 2.51 4.31
C LEU A 16 8.70 1.13 4.00
N ALA A 17 10.02 1.05 3.79
CA ALA A 17 10.70 -0.17 3.36
C ALA A 17 10.43 -1.39 4.27
N PRO A 18 10.48 -1.26 5.61
CA PRO A 18 10.11 -2.36 6.50
C PRO A 18 8.67 -2.85 6.29
N GLN A 19 7.76 -1.96 5.90
CA GLN A 19 6.35 -2.29 5.75
C GLN A 19 6.04 -3.06 4.47
N TYR A 20 6.79 -2.83 3.40
CA TYR A 20 6.71 -3.63 2.17
C TYR A 20 7.19 -5.06 2.35
N LEU A 21 8.16 -5.26 3.25
CA LEU A 21 8.81 -6.55 3.47
C LEU A 21 8.20 -7.32 4.65
N ARG A 22 7.60 -6.62 5.61
CA ARG A 22 6.97 -7.21 6.78
C ARG A 22 5.75 -8.01 6.38
N ALA A 23 5.77 -9.30 6.71
CA ALA A 23 4.63 -10.20 6.51
C ALA A 23 3.35 -9.61 7.11
N MET A 24 2.22 -9.91 6.49
CA MET A 24 0.92 -9.58 7.06
C MET A 24 0.69 -10.44 8.31
N PRO A 25 0.07 -9.88 9.37
CA PRO A 25 -0.31 -10.67 10.52
C PRO A 25 -1.16 -11.84 10.02
N ARG A 26 -0.72 -13.05 10.34
CA ARG A 26 -1.56 -14.24 10.24
C ARG A 26 -2.15 -14.43 11.62
N ASP A 27 -3.39 -14.87 11.67
CA ASP A 27 -3.90 -15.42 12.90
C ASP A 27 -2.99 -16.58 13.27
N GLU A 28 -2.30 -16.47 14.40
CA GLU A 28 -1.96 -17.67 15.15
C GLU A 28 -3.29 -18.39 15.38
N GLU A 29 -3.34 -19.69 15.10
CA GLU A 29 -4.51 -20.54 15.26
C GLU A 29 -4.98 -20.55 16.72
N GLU A 30 -5.59 -19.47 17.20
CA GLU A 30 -6.46 -19.53 18.36
C GLU A 30 -7.74 -20.19 17.86
N GLU A 31 -7.75 -21.52 17.94
CA GLU A 31 -8.97 -22.31 18.03
C GLU A 31 -9.84 -21.67 19.12
N GLY A 32 -10.79 -20.82 18.72
CA GLY A 32 -11.76 -20.28 19.63
C GLY A 32 -12.50 -21.44 20.30
N SER A 33 -12.46 -21.49 21.63
CA SER A 33 -13.06 -22.53 22.49
C SER A 33 -14.55 -22.78 22.27
N ASP A 34 -15.20 -21.96 21.42
CA ASP A 34 -16.64 -21.87 21.27
C ASP A 34 -17.12 -22.42 19.91
N GLY A 35 -16.21 -22.93 19.06
CA GLY A 35 -16.56 -23.63 17.82
C GLY A 35 -17.21 -22.75 16.73
N ILE A 36 -17.20 -21.43 16.90
CA ILE A 36 -17.62 -20.48 15.86
C ILE A 36 -16.39 -20.13 15.03
N ASP A 37 -16.27 -20.77 13.87
CA ASP A 37 -15.28 -20.46 12.85
C ASP A 37 -15.56 -19.05 12.28
N ARG A 38 -15.07 -18.03 12.97
CA ARG A 38 -14.99 -16.68 12.43
C ARG A 38 -13.81 -16.67 11.48
N ASP A 39 -14.04 -17.19 10.28
CA ASP A 39 -13.11 -17.15 9.16
C ASP A 39 -12.67 -15.68 8.98
N LYS A 40 -11.53 -15.29 9.58
CA LYS A 40 -11.12 -13.89 9.60
C LYS A 40 -10.86 -13.46 8.16
N GLY A 41 -11.28 -12.25 7.83
CA GLY A 41 -11.34 -11.77 6.45
C GLY A 41 -9.98 -11.69 5.73
N GLY A 42 -8.86 -11.97 6.38
CA GLY A 42 -7.50 -11.61 5.98
C GLY A 42 -7.07 -10.32 6.67
N ALA A 43 -5.93 -9.76 6.25
CA ALA A 43 -5.41 -8.51 6.78
C ALA A 43 -5.10 -7.45 5.71
N VAL A 44 -5.28 -6.18 6.10
CA VAL A 44 -4.86 -4.99 5.37
C VAL A 44 -4.03 -4.08 6.28
N ARG A 45 -2.96 -3.52 5.74
CA ARG A 45 -2.12 -2.53 6.38
C ARG A 45 -2.24 -1.20 5.65
N VAL A 46 -2.55 -0.13 6.36
CA VAL A 46 -2.63 1.24 5.82
C VAL A 46 -1.45 2.03 6.34
N LEU A 47 -0.63 2.58 5.44
CA LEU A 47 0.52 3.40 5.83
C LEU A 47 0.11 4.87 5.86
N SER A 48 0.49 5.58 6.92
CA SER A 48 0.13 6.99 7.12
C SER A 48 1.36 7.82 7.48
N ALA A 49 1.48 8.96 6.80
CA ALA A 49 2.43 10.02 7.09
C ALA A 49 1.74 11.14 7.88
N GLY A 50 2.43 11.69 8.88
CA GLY A 50 1.91 12.80 9.67
C GLY A 50 1.88 14.11 8.87
N GLY A 51 0.90 14.98 9.15
CA GLY A 51 0.85 16.33 8.58
C GLY A 51 0.51 16.43 7.09
N CYS A 52 0.00 15.35 6.49
CA CYS A 52 -0.50 15.32 5.12
C CYS A 52 -2.01 15.03 5.08
N ARG A 53 -2.62 15.08 3.88
CA ARG A 53 -4.06 14.79 3.71
C ARG A 53 -4.47 13.34 4.09
N TYR A 54 -3.49 12.45 4.28
CA TYR A 54 -3.69 11.05 4.67
C TYR A 54 -3.49 10.77 6.18
N ASP A 55 -3.26 11.81 7.01
CA ASP A 55 -3.02 11.66 8.46
C ASP A 55 -4.31 11.38 9.26
N ALA A 56 -5.48 11.65 8.67
CA ALA A 56 -6.77 11.44 9.34
C ALA A 56 -7.07 9.96 9.58
N ASP A 57 -7.61 9.61 10.76
CA ASP A 57 -7.90 8.22 11.17
C ASP A 57 -8.79 7.45 10.18
N GLY A 58 -9.67 8.15 9.47
CA GLY A 58 -10.58 7.60 8.47
C GLY A 58 -10.01 7.49 7.05
N CYS A 59 -8.78 7.95 6.81
CA CYS A 59 -8.17 7.92 5.49
C CYS A 59 -7.64 6.52 5.17
N PHE A 60 -8.22 5.86 4.17
CA PHE A 60 -7.87 4.48 3.80
C PHE A 60 -7.01 4.38 2.53
N GLY A 61 -6.86 5.49 1.79
CA GLY A 61 -6.10 5.56 0.54
C GLY A 61 -4.60 5.79 0.68
N GLY A 62 -3.96 6.10 -0.44
CA GLY A 62 -2.53 6.41 -0.50
C GLY A 62 -1.68 5.17 -0.68
N VAL A 63 -1.37 4.49 0.43
CA VAL A 63 -0.60 3.25 0.41
C VAL A 63 -1.23 2.18 1.30
N THR A 64 -1.74 1.12 0.67
CA THR A 64 -2.34 -0.03 1.34
C THR A 64 -1.69 -1.34 0.91
N LEU A 65 -1.50 -2.24 1.87
CA LEU A 65 -0.91 -3.56 1.65
C LEU A 65 -1.89 -4.63 2.12
N TYR A 66 -2.24 -5.52 1.23
CA TYR A 66 -3.16 -6.62 1.49
C TYR A 66 -2.44 -7.95 1.48
N ASP A 67 -2.91 -8.88 2.31
CA ASP A 67 -2.74 -10.29 1.97
C ASP A 67 -3.74 -10.70 0.88
N ARG A 68 -3.52 -11.88 0.28
CA ARG A 68 -4.39 -12.37 -0.79
C ARG A 68 -5.83 -12.59 -0.31
N ARG A 69 -6.01 -13.05 0.93
CA ARG A 69 -7.31 -13.43 1.49
C ARG A 69 -8.21 -12.21 1.67
N ALA A 70 -7.65 -11.10 2.14
CA ALA A 70 -8.34 -9.83 2.29
C ALA A 70 -8.89 -9.31 0.96
N LEU A 71 -8.13 -9.42 -0.13
CA LEU A 71 -8.64 -9.02 -1.45
C LEU A 71 -9.72 -9.97 -1.98
N ASP A 72 -9.54 -11.29 -1.83
CA ASP A 72 -10.54 -12.25 -2.29
C ASP A 72 -11.86 -12.07 -1.51
N ASN A 73 -11.80 -11.92 -0.18
CA ASN A 73 -12.97 -11.76 0.69
C ASN A 73 -13.68 -10.41 0.54
N THR A 74 -12.95 -9.37 0.13
CA THR A 74 -13.56 -8.07 -0.20
C THR A 74 -14.05 -7.99 -1.65
N ASN A 75 -13.77 -9.02 -2.47
CA ASN A 75 -13.97 -9.00 -3.92
C ASN A 75 -13.30 -7.79 -4.59
N GLY A 76 -12.07 -7.48 -4.14
CA GLY A 76 -11.27 -6.35 -4.59
C GLY A 76 -11.91 -4.97 -4.38
N TYR A 77 -11.35 -3.97 -5.06
CA TYR A 77 -11.89 -2.60 -5.10
C TYR A 77 -13.20 -2.51 -5.90
N PRO A 78 -14.09 -1.56 -5.58
CA PRO A 78 -15.33 -1.33 -6.33
C PRO A 78 -15.07 -0.72 -7.71
N ASN A 79 -15.66 -1.30 -8.77
CA ASN A 79 -15.55 -0.81 -10.15
C ASN A 79 -16.56 0.30 -10.51
N GLY A 80 -17.34 0.78 -9.54
CA GLY A 80 -18.42 1.76 -9.76
C GLY A 80 -17.99 3.22 -9.64
N PHE A 81 -16.71 3.48 -9.33
CA PHE A 81 -16.19 4.82 -9.12
C PHE A 81 -15.49 5.30 -10.40
N TRP A 82 -16.01 6.38 -10.98
CA TRP A 82 -15.50 7.01 -12.19
C TRP A 82 -15.35 8.51 -11.93
N GLY A 83 -14.13 8.96 -11.60
CA GLY A 83 -13.84 10.35 -11.24
C GLY A 83 -13.54 10.53 -9.75
N TRP A 84 -13.90 11.69 -9.20
CA TRP A 84 -13.37 12.20 -7.94
C TRP A 84 -14.02 11.57 -6.70
N GLY A 85 -13.52 10.38 -6.35
CA GLY A 85 -13.41 9.93 -4.96
C GLY A 85 -14.54 9.08 -4.38
N GLY A 86 -14.25 8.50 -3.21
CA GLY A 86 -15.14 7.66 -2.41
C GLY A 86 -14.88 6.16 -2.55
N GLU A 87 -14.00 5.76 -3.47
CA GLU A 87 -13.57 4.38 -3.70
C GLU A 87 -12.83 3.82 -2.48
N ASP A 88 -11.96 4.62 -1.85
CA ASP A 88 -11.24 4.21 -0.64
C ASP A 88 -12.18 4.02 0.54
N ASN A 89 -13.18 4.90 0.70
CA ASN A 89 -14.20 4.77 1.74
C ASN A 89 -15.06 3.52 1.51
N ALA A 90 -15.43 3.24 0.26
CA ALA A 90 -16.17 2.05 -0.09
C ALA A 90 -15.33 0.78 0.12
N GLN A 91 -14.03 0.83 -0.16
CA GLN A 91 -13.13 -0.29 0.11
C GLN A 91 -12.94 -0.53 1.60
N PHE A 92 -12.77 0.53 2.40
CA PHE A 92 -12.78 0.43 3.85
C PHE A 92 -14.06 -0.25 4.37
N ALA A 93 -15.23 0.15 3.85
CA ALA A 93 -16.50 -0.47 4.22
C ALA A 93 -16.58 -1.96 3.82
N ARG A 94 -16.00 -2.35 2.69
CA ARG A 94 -15.88 -3.78 2.30
C ARG A 94 -14.99 -4.54 3.28
N CYS A 95 -13.82 -4.00 3.63
CA CYS A 95 -12.93 -4.60 4.63
C CYS A 95 -13.64 -4.81 5.98
N ALA A 96 -14.33 -3.79 6.48
CA ALA A 96 -15.08 -3.87 7.73
C ALA A 96 -16.18 -4.95 7.69
N ARG A 97 -16.95 -5.01 6.59
CA ARG A 97 -18.00 -6.03 6.41
C ARG A 97 -17.47 -7.46 6.26
N ALA A 98 -16.29 -7.61 5.67
CA ALA A 98 -15.64 -8.90 5.47
C ALA A 98 -14.83 -9.37 6.69
N GLY A 99 -14.79 -8.59 7.78
CA GLY A 99 -14.00 -8.93 8.97
C GLY A 99 -12.49 -8.94 8.71
N VAL A 100 -12.01 -8.11 7.79
CA VAL A 100 -10.58 -7.93 7.51
C VAL A 100 -9.92 -7.20 8.68
N LEU A 101 -8.81 -7.72 9.17
CA LEU A 101 -7.99 -7.06 10.19
C LEU A 101 -7.29 -5.84 9.57
N LEU A 102 -7.54 -4.65 10.11
CA LEU A 102 -6.90 -3.42 9.67
C LEU A 102 -5.79 -3.01 10.64
N GLU A 103 -4.56 -2.91 10.13
CA GLU A 103 -3.41 -2.35 10.83
C GLU A 103 -3.07 -0.97 10.25
N ARG A 104 -3.23 0.11 11.02
CA ARG A 104 -2.72 1.43 10.62
C ARG A 104 -1.32 1.64 11.17
N VAL A 105 -0.36 1.93 10.29
CA VAL A 105 1.03 2.22 10.66
C VAL A 105 1.28 3.71 10.45
N ARG A 106 1.62 4.40 11.54
CA ARG A 106 2.00 5.82 11.52
C ARG A 106 3.52 5.98 11.41
N GLY A 107 3.97 7.18 11.05
CA GLY A 107 5.39 7.47 10.87
C GLY A 107 5.98 6.82 9.61
N CYS A 108 5.12 6.53 8.63
CA CYS A 108 5.51 6.07 7.30
C CYS A 108 5.54 7.29 6.39
N ASP A 109 6.64 8.04 6.42
CA ASP A 109 6.77 9.29 5.68
C ASP A 109 6.83 9.03 4.17
N PHE A 110 5.95 9.65 3.40
CA PHE A 110 6.02 9.69 1.94
C PHE A 110 5.87 11.13 1.47
N GLU A 111 6.56 11.48 0.39
CA GLU A 111 6.44 12.79 -0.24
C GLU A 111 5.26 12.76 -1.21
N ASP A 112 4.18 13.45 -0.83
CA ASP A 112 3.03 13.68 -1.71
C ASP A 112 3.39 14.76 -2.74
N THR A 113 3.50 14.35 -4.00
CA THR A 113 3.84 15.24 -5.12
C THR A 113 2.62 15.81 -5.82
N GLU A 114 1.40 15.54 -5.32
CA GLU A 114 0.17 16.18 -5.79
C GLU A 114 0.23 17.69 -5.49
N GLY A 115 0.60 18.49 -6.50
CA GLY A 115 0.83 19.92 -6.38
C GLY A 115 2.28 20.36 -6.60
N ALA A 116 3.22 19.42 -6.79
CA ALA A 116 4.54 19.74 -7.30
C ALA A 116 4.44 20.13 -8.79
N GLU A 117 4.93 21.31 -9.14
CA GLU A 117 5.11 21.69 -10.55
C GLU A 117 6.05 20.68 -11.23
N ALA A 118 5.68 20.22 -12.44
CA ALA A 118 6.53 19.37 -13.25
C ALA A 118 7.83 20.11 -13.61
N ARG A 119 8.86 19.95 -12.78
CA ARG A 119 10.19 20.48 -13.08
C ARG A 119 10.80 19.61 -14.16
N SER A 120 11.06 20.18 -15.33
CA SER A 120 11.81 19.50 -16.38
C SER A 120 13.19 19.10 -15.85
N VAL A 121 13.38 17.82 -15.58
CA VAL A 121 14.69 17.29 -15.19
C VAL A 121 15.49 17.09 -16.48
N SER A 122 16.33 18.05 -16.85
CA SER A 122 17.33 17.87 -17.90
C SER A 122 18.55 17.09 -17.35
N ARG A 123 18.34 15.95 -16.67
CA ARG A 123 19.44 15.05 -16.35
C ARG A 123 19.56 14.05 -17.48
N ARG A 124 20.53 14.29 -18.37
CA ARG A 124 21.11 13.19 -19.15
C ARG A 124 21.65 12.18 -18.14
N PHE A 125 21.00 11.03 -18.05
CA PHE A 125 21.66 9.85 -17.50
C PHE A 125 22.90 9.61 -18.37
N PRO A 126 24.12 9.55 -17.81
CA PRO A 126 25.24 9.04 -18.55
C PRO A 126 24.95 7.55 -18.80
N TYR A 127 24.40 7.27 -19.97
CA TYR A 127 24.41 5.92 -20.52
C TYR A 127 25.88 5.60 -20.81
N ASP A 128 26.48 4.72 -20.00
CA ASP A 128 27.78 4.12 -20.26
C ASP A 128 27.54 2.72 -20.85
N PRO A 129 27.54 2.57 -22.19
CA PRO A 129 27.43 1.27 -22.81
C PRO A 129 28.76 0.55 -22.60
N VAL A 130 28.78 -0.34 -21.60
CA VAL A 130 29.51 -1.61 -21.58
C VAL A 130 30.83 -1.62 -22.39
N GLY A 131 31.94 -1.43 -21.68
CA GLY A 131 33.20 -2.16 -21.92
C GLY A 131 33.64 -2.35 -23.36
N ALA A 132 34.21 -1.31 -23.97
CA ALA A 132 35.12 -1.49 -25.09
C ALA A 132 36.40 -2.17 -24.58
N VAL A 133 36.50 -3.48 -24.79
CA VAL A 133 37.76 -4.25 -24.70
C VAL A 133 38.79 -3.53 -25.56
N LYS A 134 39.81 -2.92 -24.94
CA LYS A 134 41.00 -2.46 -25.65
C LYS A 134 41.77 -3.70 -26.10
N ALA A 135 41.89 -3.89 -27.41
CA ALA A 135 42.93 -4.75 -27.96
C ALA A 135 44.29 -4.17 -27.53
N VAL A 136 45.08 -4.96 -26.81
CA VAL A 136 46.47 -4.67 -26.46
C VAL A 136 47.31 -4.89 -27.74
N PRO A 137 48.31 -4.03 -28.03
CA PRO A 137 49.15 -4.14 -29.22
C PRO A 137 49.94 -5.46 -29.29
#